data_AF-A0AA38F890-F1
#
_entry.id   AF-A0AA38F890-F1
#
_cell.length_a   1.000
_cell.length_b   1.000
_cell.length_c   1.000
_cell.angle_alpha   90.00
_cell.angle_beta   90.00
_cell.angle_gamma   90.00
#
_symmetry.space_group_name_H-M   'P 1'
#
loop_
_entity.id
_entity.type
_entity.pdbx_description
1 polymer ?
#
loop_
_entity_poly.entity_id
_entity_poly.type
_entity_poly.pdbx_seq_one_letter_code
_entity_poly.pdbx_strand_id
1 'polypeptide(L)'
;KEMLVFTELLDSVIIDVASECHRAARLGLDPRLNVDEEEEFRVSMEARAMAEYPSSSCGAENGGKYTVDLFGQTHPAVASEVFECMNCGRSIVAGRFAPHLEKCMGK
;
A
#
# COMPACT_ATOMS: atom_id res chain seq x y z
N LYS A 1 32.97 9.15 40.33
CA LYS A 1 32.04 10.14 39.76
C LYS A 1 31.58 9.73 38.37
N GLU A 2 32.50 9.45 37.43
CA GLU A 2 32.16 9.01 36.07
C GLU A 2 31.30 7.74 36.02
N MET A 3 31.60 6.74 36.87
CA MET A 3 30.83 5.50 36.94
C MET A 3 29.38 5.70 37.39
N LEU A 4 29.09 6.72 38.22
CA LEU A 4 27.73 7.02 38.68
C LEU A 4 26.89 7.68 37.58
N VAL A 5 27.52 8.58 36.81
CA VAL A 5 26.86 9.22 35.67
C VAL A 5 26.53 8.19 34.60
N PHE A 6 27.44 7.25 34.33
CA PHE A 6 27.17 6.16 33.39
C PHE A 6 25.99 5.29 33.83
N THR A 7 25.93 4.91 35.11
CA THR A 7 24.81 4.10 35.62
C THR A 7 23.48 4.83 35.56
N GLU A 8 23.45 6.13 35.89
CA GLU A 8 22.21 6.93 35.81
C GLU A 8 21.71 7.05 34.36
N LEU A 9 22.62 7.26 33.40
CA LEU A 9 22.26 7.29 31.98
C LEU A 9 21.81 5.93 31.48
N LEU A 10 22.49 4.86 31.89
CA LEU A 10 22.13 3.49 31.52
C LEU A 10 20.74 3.14 32.05
N ASP A 11 20.45 3.45 33.32
CA ASP A 11 19.15 3.21 33.92
C ASP A 11 18.04 4.01 33.24
N SER A 12 18.30 5.28 32.86
CA SER A 12 17.36 6.09 32.08
C SER A 12 17.03 5.43 30.74
N VAL A 13 18.06 5.00 29.99
CA VAL A 13 17.87 4.35 28.68
C VAL A 13 17.11 3.03 28.82
N ILE A 14 17.42 2.24 29.85
CA ILE A 14 16.72 0.97 30.12
C ILE A 14 15.23 1.23 30.37
N ILE A 15 14.89 2.23 31.20
CA ILE A 15 13.50 2.59 31.50
C ILE A 15 12.77 3.04 30.23
N ASP A 16 13.39 3.90 29.42
CA ASP A 16 12.80 4.39 28.17
C ASP A 16 12.50 3.24 27.21
N VAL A 17 13.48 2.37 26.95
CA VAL A 17 13.32 1.21 26.06
C VAL A 17 12.26 0.24 26.60
N ALA A 18 12.31 -0.08 27.89
CA ALA A 18 11.34 -1.00 28.50
C ALA A 18 9.91 -0.45 28.42
N SER A 19 9.73 0.84 28.68
CA SER A 19 8.41 1.49 28.63
C SER A 19 7.85 1.54 27.21
N GLU A 20 8.68 1.81 26.20
CA GLU A 20 8.26 1.86 24.80
C GLU A 20 7.95 0.46 24.26
N CYS A 21 8.77 -0.55 24.57
CA CYS A 21 8.46 -1.94 24.23
C CYS A 21 7.14 -2.39 24.86
N HIS A 22 6.91 -2.06 26.13
CA HIS A 22 5.66 -2.38 26.80
C HIS A 22 4.46 -1.67 26.17
N ARG A 23 4.61 -0.38 25.82
CA ARG A 23 3.57 0.39 25.13
C ARG A 23 3.23 -0.22 23.77
N ALA A 24 4.24 -0.56 22.97
CA ALA A 24 4.07 -1.18 21.67
C ALA A 24 3.34 -2.53 21.80
N ALA A 25 3.78 -3.40 22.72
CA ALA A 25 3.13 -4.69 22.96
C ALA A 25 1.67 -4.53 23.43
N ARG A 26 1.39 -3.60 24.36
CA ARG A 26 0.04 -3.37 24.88
C ARG A 26 -0.93 -2.80 23.84
N LEU A 27 -0.43 -2.04 22.87
CA LEU A 27 -1.23 -1.47 21.79
C LEU A 27 -1.28 -2.37 20.55
N GLY A 28 -0.63 -3.54 20.57
CA GLY A 28 -0.55 -4.42 19.41
C GLY A 28 0.27 -3.83 18.25
N LEU A 29 1.21 -2.92 18.55
CA LEU A 29 2.11 -2.31 17.57
C LEU A 29 3.47 -3.01 17.48
N ASP A 30 3.72 -4.06 18.27
CA ASP A 30 4.95 -4.84 18.23
C ASP A 30 4.81 -5.97 17.18
N PRO A 31 5.42 -5.84 15.99
CA PRO A 31 5.22 -6.79 14.89
C PRO A 31 5.70 -8.20 15.24
N ARG A 32 6.64 -8.33 16.17
CA ARG A 32 7.20 -9.63 16.60
C ARG A 32 6.21 -10.46 17.41
N LEU A 33 5.23 -9.80 18.03
CA LEU A 33 4.18 -10.45 18.81
C LEU A 33 2.96 -10.78 17.94
N ASN A 34 2.82 -10.08 16.82
CA ASN A 34 1.78 -10.32 15.83
C ASN A 34 2.36 -11.21 14.71
N VAL A 35 2.56 -12.49 15.02
CA VAL A 35 3.12 -13.49 14.10
C VAL A 35 2.35 -13.56 12.77
N ASP A 36 1.05 -13.27 12.80
CA ASP A 36 0.19 -13.21 11.61
C ASP A 36 0.39 -11.91 10.79
N GLU A 37 0.67 -10.78 11.44
CA GLU A 37 0.88 -9.48 10.78
C GLU A 37 2.31 -9.34 10.24
N GLU A 38 3.29 -10.03 10.82
CA GLU A 38 4.69 -10.00 10.34
C GLU A 38 4.81 -10.67 8.96
N GLU A 39 4.08 -11.77 8.72
CA GLU A 39 3.95 -12.38 7.40
C GLU A 39 3.18 -11.45 6.44
N GLU A 40 2.13 -10.79 6.88
CA GLU A 40 1.37 -9.84 6.05
C GLU A 40 2.19 -8.57 5.69
N PHE A 41 3.03 -8.09 6.60
CA PHE A 41 3.95 -6.97 6.38
C PHE A 41 5.09 -7.36 5.46
N ARG A 42 5.64 -8.58 5.58
CA ARG A 42 6.62 -9.12 4.63
C ARG A 42 6.04 -9.27 3.24
N VAL A 43 4.83 -9.84 3.12
CA VAL A 43 4.09 -9.93 1.85
C VAL A 43 3.82 -8.52 1.28
N SER A 44 3.49 -7.55 2.12
CA SER A 44 3.27 -6.15 1.71
C SER A 44 4.55 -5.45 1.25
N MET A 45 5.68 -5.67 1.94
CA MET A 45 6.99 -5.16 1.52
C MET A 45 7.44 -5.79 0.21
N GLU A 46 7.22 -7.10 0.05
CA GLU A 46 7.56 -7.83 -1.17
C GLU A 46 6.70 -7.38 -2.36
N ALA A 47 5.39 -7.18 -2.15
CA ALA A 47 4.50 -6.60 -3.16
C ALA A 47 4.92 -5.19 -3.57
N ARG A 48 5.34 -4.34 -2.61
CA ARG A 48 5.88 -3.00 -2.90
C ARG A 48 7.20 -3.06 -3.68
N ALA A 49 8.11 -3.97 -3.29
CA ALA A 49 9.37 -4.17 -4.01
C ALA A 49 9.15 -4.67 -5.45
N MET A 50 8.13 -5.50 -5.68
CA MET A 50 7.74 -5.94 -7.03
C MET A 50 7.10 -4.82 -7.86
N ALA A 51 6.37 -3.90 -7.24
CA ALA A 51 5.87 -2.70 -7.91
C ALA A 51 7.00 -1.69 -8.26
N GLU A 52 8.05 -1.64 -7.44
CA GLU A 52 9.20 -0.74 -7.61
C GLU A 52 10.29 -1.27 -8.55
N TYR A 53 10.19 -2.52 -9.04
CA TYR A 53 11.06 -3.04 -10.10
C TYR A 53 10.38 -2.93 -11.49
N PRO A 54 10.51 -1.80 -12.21
CA PRO A 54 10.02 -1.66 -13.57
C PRO A 54 10.97 -2.36 -14.53
N SER A 55 11.12 -3.69 -14.42
CA SER A 55 11.73 -4.43 -15.52
C SER A 55 10.69 -4.80 -16.56
N SER A 56 10.71 -3.97 -17.60
CA SER A 56 10.11 -4.09 -18.93
C SER A 56 8.75 -3.42 -19.14
N SER A 57 8.88 -2.16 -19.58
CA SER A 57 8.12 -1.54 -20.66
C SER A 57 6.59 -1.53 -20.53
N CYS A 58 6.05 -0.46 -19.94
CA CYS A 58 4.73 0.04 -20.31
C CYS A 58 4.86 1.41 -21.01
N GLY A 59 5.77 1.46 -21.98
CA GLY A 59 5.52 2.23 -23.20
C GLY A 59 4.48 1.47 -24.01
N ALA A 60 3.51 2.22 -24.53
CA ALA A 60 2.39 1.72 -25.30
C ALA A 60 2.80 0.79 -26.46
N GLU A 61 2.41 -0.49 -26.40
CA GLU A 61 2.00 -1.29 -27.56
C GLU A 61 1.65 -2.72 -27.11
N ASN A 62 0.43 -3.15 -27.41
CA ASN A 62 -0.06 -4.53 -27.49
C ASN A 62 0.72 -5.62 -26.71
N GLY A 63 0.20 -6.05 -25.55
CA GLY A 63 0.62 -7.32 -24.97
C GLY A 63 0.00 -7.58 -23.60
N GLY A 64 -1.07 -8.39 -23.58
CA GLY A 64 -1.84 -8.72 -22.38
C GLY A 64 -1.00 -9.30 -21.24
N LYS A 65 -0.75 -8.47 -20.23
CA LYS A 65 -0.34 -8.91 -18.90
C LYS A 65 -1.39 -8.42 -17.94
N TYR A 66 -2.27 -9.33 -17.54
CA TYR A 66 -3.26 -9.08 -16.50
C TYR A 66 -2.52 -8.61 -15.24
N THR A 67 -3.00 -7.54 -14.63
CA THR A 67 -2.49 -7.10 -13.32
C THR A 67 -3.19 -7.94 -12.25
N VAL A 68 -2.41 -8.60 -11.39
CA VAL A 68 -2.93 -9.37 -10.26
C VAL A 68 -3.11 -8.41 -9.09
N ASP A 69 -4.31 -8.38 -8.49
CA ASP A 69 -4.61 -7.55 -7.32
C ASP A 69 -4.21 -8.24 -5.99
N LEU A 70 -4.44 -7.53 -4.88
CA LEU A 70 -4.16 -7.99 -3.51
C LEU A 70 -4.90 -9.29 -3.12
N PHE A 71 -5.99 -9.63 -3.82
CA PHE A 71 -6.77 -10.84 -3.60
C PHE A 71 -6.44 -11.96 -4.59
N GLY A 72 -5.41 -11.77 -5.42
CA GLY A 72 -5.03 -12.73 -6.45
C GLY A 72 -5.92 -12.72 -7.69
N GLN A 73 -6.79 -11.71 -7.87
CA GLN A 73 -7.65 -11.61 -9.04
C GLN A 73 -6.91 -10.96 -10.21
N THR A 74 -7.08 -11.51 -11.40
CA THR A 74 -6.52 -10.97 -12.63
C THR A 74 -7.48 -9.96 -13.26
N HIS A 75 -7.09 -8.69 -13.32
CA HIS A 75 -7.88 -7.66 -13.98
C HIS A 75 -7.40 -7.41 -15.41
N PRO A 76 -8.32 -7.18 -16.37
CA PRO A 76 -7.96 -6.78 -17.71
C PRO A 76 -7.32 -5.39 -17.71
N ALA A 77 -6.38 -5.16 -18.63
CA ALA A 77 -5.68 -3.88 -18.74
C ALA A 77 -6.62 -2.67 -19.03
N VAL A 78 -7.81 -2.94 -19.57
CA VAL A 78 -8.84 -1.93 -19.82
C VAL A 78 -10.14 -2.40 -19.15
N ALA A 79 -10.66 -1.58 -18.25
CA ALA A 79 -11.92 -1.86 -17.56
C ALA A 79 -13.12 -1.86 -18.54
N SER A 80 -13.89 -2.94 -18.51
CA SER A 80 -15.09 -3.16 -19.33
C SER A 80 -16.40 -2.85 -18.61
N GLU A 81 -16.35 -2.50 -17.32
CA GLU A 81 -17.52 -2.18 -16.51
C GLU A 81 -18.29 -0.98 -17.08
N VAL A 82 -19.62 -1.06 -17.03
CA VAL A 82 -20.51 0.00 -17.52
C VAL A 82 -21.19 0.67 -16.33
N PHE A 83 -21.11 1.98 -16.26
CA PHE A 83 -21.79 2.77 -15.22
C PHE A 83 -22.45 4.02 -15.82
N GLU A 84 -23.31 4.67 -15.05
CA GLU A 84 -24.00 5.89 -15.48
C GLU A 84 -23.18 7.15 -15.19
N CYS A 85 -22.96 7.98 -16.19
CA CYS A 85 -22.31 9.27 -16.00
C CYS A 85 -23.22 10.20 -15.17
N MET A 86 -22.77 10.58 -13.99
CA MET A 86 -23.53 11.44 -13.06
C MET A 86 -23.85 12.84 -13.62
N ASN A 87 -23.16 13.29 -14.66
CA ASN A 87 -23.39 14.60 -15.27
C ASN A 87 -24.45 14.58 -16.39
N CYS A 88 -24.57 13.48 -17.14
CA CYS A 88 -25.45 13.41 -18.31
C CYS A 88 -26.40 12.22 -18.35
N GLY A 89 -26.35 11.33 -17.35
CA GLY A 89 -27.19 10.13 -17.25
C GLY A 89 -26.94 9.06 -18.32
N ARG A 90 -25.88 9.19 -19.13
CA ARG A 90 -25.57 8.19 -20.16
C ARG A 90 -24.78 7.04 -19.55
N SER A 91 -25.10 5.82 -19.96
CA SER A 91 -24.29 4.64 -19.64
C SER A 91 -22.96 4.68 -20.43
N ILE A 92 -21.84 4.65 -19.72
CA ILE A 92 -20.48 4.75 -20.26
C ILE A 92 -19.65 3.58 -19.75
N VAL A 93 -18.82 3.02 -20.63
CA VAL A 93 -17.81 2.01 -20.25
C VAL A 93 -16.66 2.71 -19.53
N ALA A 94 -16.20 2.16 -18.41
CA ALA A 94 -15.15 2.72 -17.56
C ALA A 94 -13.86 3.05 -18.33
N GLY A 95 -13.42 2.15 -19.21
CA GLY A 95 -12.26 2.39 -20.08
C GLY A 95 -12.39 3.56 -21.07
N ARG A 96 -13.58 4.16 -21.23
CA ARG A 96 -13.83 5.31 -22.12
C ARG A 96 -14.36 6.54 -21.38
N PHE A 97 -14.30 6.55 -20.05
CA PHE A 97 -14.86 7.64 -19.27
C PHE A 97 -14.08 8.96 -19.43
N ALA A 98 -12.75 8.91 -19.51
CA ALA A 98 -11.94 10.13 -19.68
C ALA A 98 -12.26 10.90 -20.99
N PRO A 99 -12.25 10.26 -22.20
CA PRO A 99 -12.68 10.93 -23.43
C PRO A 99 -14.15 11.40 -23.40
N HIS A 100 -14.99 10.73 -22.60
CA HIS A 100 -16.36 11.17 -22.40
C HIS A 100 -16.42 12.47 -21.58
N LEU A 101 -15.67 12.56 -20.48
CA LEU A 101 -15.63 13.76 -19.62
C LEU A 101 -15.17 15.00 -20.39
N GLU A 102 -14.18 14.87 -21.27
CA GLU A 102 -13.72 15.97 -22.14
C GLU A 102 -14.88 16.59 -22.95
N LYS A 103 -15.78 15.74 -23.48
CA LYS A 103 -16.95 16.20 -24.26
C LYS A 103 -18.14 16.59 -23.37
N CYS A 104 -18.29 15.93 -22.23
CA CYS A 104 -19.43 16.10 -21.35
C CYS A 104 -19.29 17.34 -20.46
N MET A 105 -18.07 17.68 -20.06
CA MET A 105 -17.74 18.80 -19.19
C MET A 105 -17.03 19.95 -19.93
N GLY A 106 -16.37 19.69 -21.06
CA GLY A 106 -15.58 20.68 -21.80
C GLY A 106 -16.40 21.60 -22.71
N LYS A 107 -17.50 22.15 -22.20
CA LYS A 107 -18.05 23.37 -22.81
C LYS A 107 -17.07 24.52 -22.65
#